data_AF-A0A914MK87-F1
#
_entry.id   AF-A0A914MK87-F1
#
_cell.length_a   1.000
_cell.length_b   1.000
_cell.length_c   1.000
_cell.angle_alpha   90.00
_cell.angle_beta   90.00
_cell.angle_gamma   90.00
#
_symmetry.space_group_name_H-M   'P 1'
#
loop_
_entity.id
_entity.type
_entity.pdbx_description
1 polymer ?
#
loop_
_entity_poly.entity_id
_entity_poly.type
_entity_poly.pdbx_seq_one_letter_code
_entity_poly.pdbx_strand_id
1 'polypeptide(L)'
;MHSRYGMAHRFEQDTKDLMANVGAPLGQASYDAQEWVPKVTDYWNSRNEGQFKVFIFGELDEKPIYKYGCENYTTPILLYFNNNHFDGVRRASDLFGKPYCLSCEIIYNRPKDHSITCTSKCQNCSRIGPNFPCQPLDNYSKRCNGCSKEFNNEDCYNHHLKSNFCHNSKKCEKCGVIWSVKDNNKNGRNGHVCSERYCTTCFSFHDPKRGCYIKPLTPRKPKPYRFIAFDFETMQHKQGDKGKLHEVNFIAAKINCPECIVLLNNNCTVCGEDRTITFSQQPFSNTSVDQQNVTNDPLTDFVAWITNFSTDTVAFSHFGGRFDMVLVFKALYLQGLTPDMIKNGNKMYEMKVKNKNKCWIIFRDTYNLMPMPLASLVPAFALQVEDKPFFPHLANNPKNYGKKIYPTKEDYLANGMMPEKRAQFDKWFDQHKNEPFNLNEQLAAYCTNDVDILMAALIAFRKEFLEVSNGLDVLRESMTIASACMKHFRMNHLKRQHVGIVPEKGYDNVDNQSLLALRFLKWYSEKNMVNIRTAHSENGEKKMGKYKLDGWVKEKKLAIEVNGCCWHGCIKCYPKDDIKLPTGLTAGQQRQKDQQRLNFIKNLGVNV
;
A
#
# COMPACT_ATOMS: atom_id res chain seq x y z
N MET A 1 -9.69 18.76 30.05
CA MET A 1 -10.71 18.46 31.07
C MET A 1 -10.20 17.47 32.12
N HIS A 2 -8.97 17.64 32.63
CA HIS A 2 -8.55 17.01 33.88
C HIS A 2 -7.76 18.06 34.66
N SER A 3 -8.28 18.47 35.81
CA SER A 3 -7.46 18.86 36.95
C SER A 3 -7.97 18.05 38.15
N ARG A 4 -7.02 17.58 38.96
CA ARG A 4 -7.22 16.76 40.17
C ARG A 4 -7.78 17.54 41.36
N TYR A 5 -8.35 18.73 41.15
CA TYR A 5 -8.84 19.58 42.24
C TYR A 5 -10.13 20.32 41.83
N GLY A 6 -11.27 19.95 42.46
CA GLY A 6 -12.32 20.91 42.80
C GLY A 6 -13.69 20.89 42.09
N MET A 7 -14.10 19.90 41.29
CA MET A 7 -15.41 19.96 40.58
C MET A 7 -16.23 18.64 40.50
N ALA A 8 -16.04 17.67 41.41
CA ALA A 8 -16.73 16.37 41.33
C ALA A 8 -18.27 16.49 41.30
N HIS A 9 -18.89 17.28 42.18
CA HIS A 9 -20.35 17.48 42.20
C HIS A 9 -20.89 18.28 41.03
N ARG A 10 -20.07 19.16 40.43
CA ARG A 10 -20.49 19.99 39.30
C ARG A 10 -20.60 19.16 38.02
N PHE A 11 -19.62 18.30 37.76
CA PHE A 11 -19.65 17.42 36.58
C PHE A 11 -20.77 16.38 36.64
N GLU A 12 -21.07 15.85 37.82
CA GLU A 12 -22.19 14.93 38.00
C GLU A 12 -23.52 15.65 37.73
N GLN A 13 -23.69 16.87 38.25
CA GLN A 13 -24.88 17.67 37.99
C GLN A 13 -24.99 18.06 36.51
N ASP A 14 -23.92 18.55 35.89
CA ASP A 14 -23.88 18.90 34.48
C ASP A 14 -24.21 17.68 33.58
N THR A 15 -23.77 16.48 33.99
CA THR A 15 -24.09 15.23 33.29
C THR A 15 -25.56 14.87 33.44
N LYS A 16 -26.12 14.93 34.65
CA LYS A 16 -27.56 14.68 34.90
C LYS A 16 -28.43 15.65 34.12
N ASP A 17 -28.06 16.93 34.12
CA ASP A 17 -28.77 17.97 33.38
C ASP A 17 -28.69 17.72 31.88
N LEU A 18 -27.51 17.38 31.34
CA LEU A 18 -27.34 17.00 29.94
C LEU A 18 -28.23 15.82 29.57
N MET A 19 -28.17 14.74 30.37
CA MET A 19 -28.95 13.53 30.14
C MET A 19 -30.45 13.82 30.13
N ALA A 20 -30.95 14.62 31.06
CA ALA A 20 -32.35 15.05 31.08
C ALA A 20 -32.74 15.84 29.83
N ASN A 21 -31.89 16.78 29.38
CA ASN A 21 -32.17 17.61 28.21
C ASN A 21 -32.17 16.81 26.89
N VAL A 22 -31.37 15.75 26.77
CA VAL A 22 -31.33 14.88 25.57
C VAL A 22 -32.27 13.68 25.67
N GLY A 23 -33.02 13.55 26.78
CA GLY A 23 -33.91 12.42 27.03
C GLY A 23 -33.20 11.09 27.27
N ALA A 24 -31.95 11.12 27.78
CA ALA A 24 -31.21 9.93 28.12
C ALA A 24 -31.64 9.36 29.48
N PRO A 25 -32.07 8.09 29.56
CA PRO A 25 -32.44 7.46 30.82
C PRO A 25 -31.23 7.29 31.73
N LEU A 26 -31.40 7.51 33.03
CA LEU A 26 -30.35 7.32 34.02
C LEU A 26 -30.20 5.83 34.40
N GLY A 27 -28.98 5.42 34.75
CA GLY A 27 -28.71 4.11 35.34
C GLY A 27 -28.71 2.92 34.37
N GLN A 28 -28.60 3.15 33.06
CA GLN A 28 -28.41 2.04 32.11
C GLN A 28 -27.04 1.36 32.30
N ALA A 29 -26.99 0.05 32.05
CA ALA A 29 -25.75 -0.73 32.08
C ALA A 29 -24.76 -0.32 30.97
N SER A 30 -25.27 0.18 29.85
CA SER A 30 -24.49 0.72 28.73
C SER A 30 -25.33 1.70 27.91
N TYR A 31 -24.66 2.59 27.16
CA TYR A 31 -25.28 3.54 26.24
C TYR A 31 -24.73 3.30 24.84
N ASP A 32 -25.60 3.04 23.88
CA ASP A 32 -25.21 2.84 22.48
C ASP A 32 -24.76 4.15 21.80
N ALA A 33 -23.62 4.10 21.11
CA ALA A 33 -23.05 5.28 20.47
C ALA A 33 -23.87 5.75 19.26
N GLN A 34 -24.52 4.86 18.52
CA GLN A 34 -25.33 5.25 17.36
C GLN A 34 -26.60 5.98 17.80
N GLU A 35 -27.16 5.61 18.96
CA GLU A 35 -28.33 6.27 19.52
C GLU A 35 -27.99 7.61 20.20
N TRP A 36 -26.99 7.63 21.08
CA TRP A 36 -26.81 8.75 22.01
C TRP A 36 -25.86 9.83 21.52
N VAL A 37 -24.84 9.48 20.74
CA VAL A 37 -23.90 10.48 20.20
C VAL A 37 -24.61 11.52 19.34
N PRO A 38 -25.56 11.17 18.45
CA PRO A 38 -26.31 12.16 17.69
C PRO A 38 -27.06 13.17 18.56
N LYS A 39 -27.86 12.67 19.51
CA LYS A 39 -28.69 13.49 20.40
C LYS A 39 -27.85 14.48 21.21
N VAL A 40 -26.73 14.01 21.78
CA VAL A 40 -25.81 14.85 22.56
C VAL A 40 -25.09 15.87 21.69
N THR A 41 -24.58 15.44 20.52
CA THR A 41 -23.83 16.33 19.62
C THR A 41 -24.72 17.43 19.05
N ASP A 42 -25.94 17.11 18.63
CA ASP A 42 -26.89 18.07 18.09
C ASP A 42 -27.39 19.04 19.15
N TYR A 43 -27.65 18.55 20.36
CA TYR A 43 -27.98 19.40 21.49
C TYR A 43 -26.88 20.42 21.79
N TRP A 44 -25.61 20.00 21.84
CA TRP A 44 -24.50 20.93 22.03
C TRP A 44 -24.31 21.90 20.86
N ASN A 45 -24.46 21.43 19.62
CA ASN A 45 -24.40 22.29 18.43
C ASN A 45 -25.55 23.31 18.38
N SER A 46 -26.71 23.02 18.97
CA SER A 46 -27.85 23.95 19.02
C SER A 46 -27.66 25.10 20.00
N ARG A 47 -26.82 24.92 21.02
CA ARG A 47 -26.62 25.87 22.13
C ARG A 47 -25.31 26.65 22.06
N ASN A 48 -24.33 26.16 21.31
CA ASN A 48 -23.02 26.78 21.22
C ASN A 48 -22.78 27.32 19.81
N GLU A 49 -22.07 28.44 19.71
CA GLU A 49 -21.64 28.99 18.41
C GLU A 49 -20.63 28.09 17.69
N GLY A 50 -19.94 27.21 18.44
CA GLY A 50 -18.98 26.24 17.89
C GLY A 50 -19.64 24.97 17.37
N GLN A 51 -19.13 24.44 16.24
CA GLN A 51 -19.59 23.18 15.65
C GLN A 51 -18.72 22.01 16.14
N PHE A 52 -19.33 21.10 16.89
CA PHE A 52 -18.72 19.87 17.39
C PHE A 52 -18.91 18.71 16.41
N LYS A 53 -17.89 17.86 16.31
CA LYS A 53 -17.94 16.57 15.61
C LYS A 53 -17.25 15.50 16.43
N VAL A 54 -17.93 14.38 16.64
CA VAL A 54 -17.43 13.24 17.40
C VAL A 54 -16.73 12.25 16.47
N PHE A 55 -15.59 11.75 16.93
CA PHE A 55 -14.82 10.67 16.30
C PHE A 55 -14.52 9.61 17.36
N ILE A 56 -14.91 8.37 17.09
CA ILE A 56 -14.68 7.23 17.98
C ILE A 56 -13.66 6.30 17.32
N PHE A 57 -12.57 5.99 18.01
CA PHE A 57 -11.53 5.05 17.58
C PHE A 57 -11.64 3.72 18.31
N GLY A 58 -11.39 2.61 17.61
CA GLY A 58 -11.30 1.27 18.20
C GLY A 58 -9.85 0.86 18.48
N GLU A 59 -9.68 -0.31 19.09
CA GLU A 59 -8.36 -0.83 19.53
C GLU A 59 -7.40 -1.15 18.38
N LEU A 60 -7.91 -1.63 17.24
CA LEU A 60 -7.11 -2.11 16.12
C LEU A 60 -7.18 -1.22 14.88
N ASP A 61 -7.96 -0.15 14.92
CA ASP A 61 -8.29 0.67 13.75
C ASP A 61 -7.52 2.01 13.77
N GLU A 62 -6.77 2.27 12.71
CA GLU A 62 -6.17 3.60 12.47
C GLU A 62 -7.21 4.64 12.04
N LYS A 63 -8.43 4.20 11.71
CA LYS A 63 -9.55 5.05 11.31
C LYS A 63 -10.63 5.07 12.38
N PRO A 64 -11.41 6.15 12.51
CA PRO A 64 -12.56 6.16 13.38
C PRO A 64 -13.56 5.08 12.97
N ILE A 65 -13.98 4.26 13.92
CA ILE A 65 -15.03 3.25 13.74
C ILE A 65 -16.42 3.89 13.68
N TYR A 66 -16.57 5.10 14.23
CA TYR A 66 -17.80 5.88 14.18
C TYR A 66 -17.51 7.38 14.17
N LYS A 67 -18.35 8.16 13.46
CA LYS A 67 -18.27 9.62 13.40
C LYS A 67 -19.64 10.25 13.24
N TYR A 68 -19.87 11.38 13.92
CA TYR A 68 -21.13 12.12 13.82
C TYR A 68 -20.91 13.62 14.03
N GLY A 69 -21.64 14.45 13.28
CA GLY A 69 -21.60 15.92 13.34
C GLY A 69 -21.24 16.58 12.00
N CYS A 70 -21.30 17.92 11.98
CA CYS A 70 -21.12 18.71 10.76
C CYS A 70 -19.70 18.55 10.15
N GLU A 71 -19.60 18.53 8.82
CA GLU A 71 -18.30 18.49 8.13
C GLU A 71 -17.45 19.76 8.33
N ASN A 72 -18.08 20.89 8.66
CA ASN A 72 -17.41 22.17 8.92
C ASN A 72 -17.15 22.42 10.42
N TYR A 73 -16.94 21.35 11.19
CA TYR A 73 -16.70 21.44 12.62
C TYR A 73 -15.46 22.26 12.97
N THR A 74 -15.52 23.00 14.08
CA THR A 74 -14.40 23.74 14.67
C THR A 74 -13.74 22.95 15.80
N THR A 75 -14.51 22.10 16.50
CA THR A 75 -14.07 21.42 17.71
C THR A 75 -14.30 19.90 17.60
N PRO A 76 -13.25 19.10 17.37
CA PRO A 76 -13.37 17.64 17.38
C PRO A 76 -13.47 17.12 18.81
N ILE A 77 -14.40 16.19 19.05
CA ILE A 77 -14.49 15.38 20.26
C ILE A 77 -13.96 13.99 19.91
N LEU A 78 -12.96 13.53 20.64
CA LEU A 78 -12.28 12.27 20.37
C LEU A 78 -12.55 11.29 21.49
N LEU A 79 -13.08 10.12 21.13
CA LEU A 79 -13.34 9.02 22.04
C LEU A 79 -12.54 7.79 21.61
N TYR A 80 -12.07 7.02 22.57
CA TYR A 80 -11.45 5.72 22.35
C TYR A 80 -12.33 4.64 22.98
N PHE A 81 -12.69 3.62 22.20
CA PHE A 81 -13.57 2.54 22.64
C PHE A 81 -12.76 1.25 22.80
N ASN A 82 -12.69 0.75 24.03
CA ASN A 82 -12.09 -0.54 24.34
C ASN A 82 -12.82 -1.20 25.51
N ASN A 83 -12.95 -2.53 25.50
CA ASN A 83 -13.56 -3.32 26.58
C ASN A 83 -14.91 -2.78 27.08
N ASN A 84 -15.79 -2.40 26.14
CA ASN A 84 -17.11 -1.81 26.41
C ASN A 84 -17.06 -0.47 27.20
N HIS A 85 -15.96 0.27 27.12
CA HIS A 85 -15.80 1.58 27.76
C HIS A 85 -15.34 2.65 26.76
N PHE A 86 -15.76 3.90 26.98
CA PHE A 86 -15.32 5.07 26.20
C PHE A 86 -14.40 5.96 27.02
N ASP A 87 -13.17 6.14 26.54
CA ASP A 87 -12.21 7.07 27.10
C ASP A 87 -12.15 8.37 26.31
N GLY A 88 -12.16 9.50 27.02
CA GLY A 88 -12.01 10.83 26.42
C GLY A 88 -10.56 11.11 26.02
N VAL A 89 -10.33 11.39 24.74
CA VAL A 89 -9.00 11.67 24.20
C VAL A 89 -8.84 13.17 23.95
N ARG A 90 -7.76 13.76 24.45
CA ARG A 90 -7.51 15.21 24.28
C ARG A 90 -7.05 15.55 22.86
N ARG A 91 -6.14 14.77 22.29
CA ARG A 91 -5.62 14.95 20.94
C ARG A 91 -5.48 13.60 20.27
N ALA A 92 -5.81 13.51 18.99
CA ALA A 92 -5.63 12.27 18.23
C ALA A 92 -4.16 11.80 18.21
N SER A 93 -3.21 12.72 18.37
CA SER A 93 -1.79 12.36 18.52
C SER A 93 -1.47 11.55 19.77
N ASP A 94 -2.28 11.67 20.82
CA ASP A 94 -2.09 10.95 22.06
C ASP A 94 -2.46 9.45 21.90
N LEU A 95 -3.30 9.10 20.91
CA LEU A 95 -3.61 7.71 20.55
C LEU A 95 -2.49 7.02 19.77
N PHE A 96 -1.90 7.73 18.80
CA PHE A 96 -1.00 7.12 17.82
C PHE A 96 0.49 7.43 18.06
N GLY A 97 0.81 8.24 19.07
CA GLY A 97 2.16 8.78 19.28
C GLY A 97 2.67 9.67 18.14
N LYS A 98 1.80 10.01 17.17
CA LYS A 98 2.12 10.76 15.96
C LYS A 98 0.95 11.67 15.57
N PRO A 99 1.19 12.80 14.89
CA PRO A 99 0.12 13.64 14.39
C PRO A 99 -0.89 12.89 13.51
N TYR A 100 -2.17 13.21 13.68
CA TYR A 100 -3.28 12.59 12.95
C TYR A 100 -4.14 13.65 12.27
N CYS A 101 -4.51 13.42 11.01
CA CYS A 101 -5.38 14.32 10.26
C CYS A 101 -6.80 13.75 10.23
N LEU A 102 -7.71 14.34 10.99
CA LEU A 102 -9.11 13.88 11.08
C LEU A 102 -9.89 13.99 9.76
N SER A 103 -9.55 14.97 8.91
CA SER A 103 -10.19 15.13 7.60
C SER A 103 -9.75 14.08 6.58
N CYS A 104 -8.48 13.65 6.64
CA CYS A 104 -7.94 12.61 5.74
C CYS A 104 -7.98 11.21 6.36
N GLU A 105 -8.27 11.09 7.65
CA GLU A 105 -8.25 9.85 8.44
C GLU A 105 -6.93 9.08 8.32
N ILE A 106 -5.80 9.80 8.43
CA ILE A 106 -4.45 9.22 8.35
C ILE A 106 -3.49 9.81 9.36
N ILE A 107 -2.55 8.96 9.81
CA ILE A 107 -1.36 9.37 10.58
C ILE A 107 -0.37 10.05 9.63
N TYR A 108 0.29 11.12 10.10
CA TYR A 108 1.33 11.80 9.34
C TYR A 108 2.50 12.24 10.24
N ASN A 109 3.68 12.43 9.64
CA ASN A 109 4.89 12.78 10.39
C ASN A 109 5.02 14.28 10.65
N ARG A 110 4.83 15.10 9.61
CA ARG A 110 4.98 16.57 9.67
C ARG A 110 3.92 17.25 8.81
N PRO A 111 3.36 18.40 9.24
CA PRO A 111 2.30 19.08 8.47
C PRO A 111 2.70 19.43 7.02
N LYS A 112 3.96 19.81 6.82
CA LYS A 112 4.53 20.13 5.51
C LYS A 112 4.52 18.96 4.52
N ASP A 113 4.66 17.72 5.01
CA ASP A 113 4.69 16.50 4.19
C ASP A 113 3.29 15.93 3.91
N HIS A 114 2.24 16.45 4.57
CA HIS A 114 0.87 15.99 4.36
C HIS A 114 0.33 16.38 2.97
N SER A 115 -0.69 15.67 2.48
CA SER A 115 -1.24 15.85 1.13
C SER A 115 -1.63 17.30 0.83
N ILE A 116 -1.29 17.77 -0.37
CA ILE A 116 -1.71 19.08 -0.88
C ILE A 116 -3.23 19.14 -1.15
N THR A 117 -3.89 17.99 -1.26
CA THR A 117 -5.35 17.91 -1.50
C THR A 117 -6.17 17.88 -0.20
N CYS A 118 -5.51 17.86 0.96
CA CYS A 118 -6.20 17.91 2.26
C CYS A 118 -6.98 19.24 2.39
N THR A 119 -8.28 19.13 2.64
CA THR A 119 -9.19 20.29 2.76
C THR A 119 -8.94 21.05 4.07
N SER A 120 -8.56 20.35 5.14
CA SER A 120 -8.20 20.94 6.43
C SER A 120 -6.73 21.38 6.51
N LYS A 121 -6.05 21.60 5.38
CA LYS A 121 -4.65 22.07 5.33
C LYS A 121 -4.56 23.43 4.66
N CYS A 122 -3.86 24.37 5.32
CA CYS A 122 -3.51 25.63 4.70
C CYS A 122 -2.35 25.44 3.70
N GLN A 123 -2.60 25.73 2.42
CA GLN A 123 -1.59 25.63 1.36
C GLN A 123 -0.47 26.67 1.47
N ASN A 124 -0.72 27.75 2.22
CA ASN A 124 0.22 28.85 2.39
C ASN A 124 1.19 28.64 3.55
N CYS A 125 0.70 28.15 4.71
CA CYS A 125 1.51 28.00 5.93
C CYS A 125 1.67 26.54 6.40
N SER A 126 1.08 25.56 5.70
CA SER A 126 1.13 24.12 5.97
C SER A 126 0.40 23.61 7.21
N ARG A 127 -0.13 24.49 8.07
CA ARG A 127 -0.88 24.09 9.27
C ARG A 127 -2.13 23.27 8.88
N ILE A 128 -2.47 22.32 9.74
CA ILE A 128 -3.54 21.33 9.53
C ILE A 128 -4.45 21.34 10.74
N GLY A 129 -5.76 21.23 10.49
CA GLY A 129 -6.77 21.20 11.54
C GLY A 129 -8.11 21.78 11.08
N PRO A 130 -9.13 21.72 11.94
CA PRO A 130 -10.49 22.18 11.62
C PRO A 130 -10.55 23.67 11.23
N ASN A 131 -9.67 24.50 11.80
CA ASN A 131 -9.62 25.94 11.55
C ASN A 131 -8.81 26.33 10.29
N PHE A 132 -8.49 25.36 9.42
CA PHE A 132 -7.74 25.57 8.19
C PHE A 132 -8.54 25.16 6.96
N PRO A 133 -8.35 25.81 5.80
CA PRO A 133 -7.32 26.80 5.46
C PRO A 133 -7.48 28.14 6.19
N CYS A 134 -6.37 28.88 6.34
CA CYS A 134 -6.40 30.19 7.01
C CYS A 134 -7.37 31.13 6.28
N GLN A 135 -8.31 31.72 7.02
CA GLN A 135 -9.27 32.67 6.48
C GLN A 135 -8.61 34.04 6.24
N PRO A 136 -9.02 34.78 5.19
CA PRO A 136 -8.56 36.14 4.95
C PRO A 136 -9.03 37.08 6.07
N LEU A 137 -8.20 38.06 6.41
CA LEU A 137 -8.52 39.19 7.28
C LEU A 137 -8.59 40.45 6.41
N ASP A 138 -9.55 41.34 6.73
CA ASP A 138 -9.71 42.59 6.01
C ASP A 138 -8.43 43.44 6.09
N ASN A 139 -8.10 44.12 4.97
CA ASN A 139 -6.97 45.04 4.84
C ASN A 139 -5.54 44.45 4.98
N TYR A 140 -5.37 43.12 4.91
CA TYR A 140 -4.04 42.51 4.85
C TYR A 140 -3.77 41.83 3.50
N SER A 141 -2.68 42.20 2.83
CA SER A 141 -2.18 41.51 1.63
C SER A 141 -0.67 41.62 1.57
N LYS A 142 0.04 40.49 1.66
CA LYS A 142 1.49 40.41 1.48
C LYS A 142 1.87 39.29 0.52
N ARG A 143 2.87 39.56 -0.32
CA ARG A 143 3.49 38.55 -1.19
C ARG A 143 4.84 38.13 -0.62
N CYS A 144 5.08 36.83 -0.52
CA CYS A 144 6.39 36.31 -0.12
C CYS A 144 7.35 36.30 -1.31
N ASN A 145 8.52 36.95 -1.18
CA ASN A 145 9.53 37.01 -2.24
C ASN A 145 10.19 35.65 -2.52
N GLY A 146 10.28 34.74 -1.54
CA GLY A 146 10.96 33.45 -1.70
C GLY A 146 10.13 32.34 -2.38
N CYS A 147 8.79 32.46 -2.35
CA CYS A 147 7.89 31.42 -2.86
C CYS A 147 6.74 31.95 -3.73
N SER A 148 6.65 33.27 -3.91
CA SER A 148 5.65 33.99 -4.71
C SER A 148 4.19 33.75 -4.28
N LYS A 149 3.96 33.21 -3.07
CA LYS A 149 2.61 33.05 -2.50
C LYS A 149 2.09 34.38 -1.97
N GLU A 150 0.78 34.57 -2.08
CA GLU A 150 0.02 35.71 -1.55
C GLU A 150 -0.67 35.30 -0.25
N PHE A 151 -0.62 36.17 0.75
CA PHE A 151 -1.15 35.97 2.09
C PHE A 151 -2.08 37.11 2.44
N ASN A 152 -3.31 36.75 2.79
CA ASN A 152 -4.35 37.70 3.22
C ASN A 152 -4.61 37.60 4.73
N ASN A 153 -3.68 37.04 5.50
CA ASN A 153 -3.80 36.84 6.93
C ASN A 153 -2.39 36.96 7.55
N GLU A 154 -2.24 37.86 8.52
CA GLU A 154 -0.95 38.17 9.13
C GLU A 154 -0.33 37.01 9.89
N ASP A 155 -1.10 36.33 10.72
CA ASP A 155 -0.66 35.13 11.45
C ASP A 155 -0.22 34.02 10.47
N CYS A 156 -0.95 33.85 9.36
CA CYS A 156 -0.57 32.92 8.30
C CYS A 156 0.79 33.27 7.66
N TYR A 157 1.05 34.55 7.42
CA TYR A 157 2.31 35.04 6.84
C TYR A 157 3.48 34.88 7.83
N ASN A 158 3.28 35.31 9.07
CA ASN A 158 4.30 35.22 10.13
C ASN A 158 4.67 33.78 10.44
N HIS A 159 3.69 32.87 10.53
CA HIS A 159 3.95 31.45 10.68
C HIS A 159 4.71 30.86 9.47
N HIS A 160 4.35 31.26 8.25
CA HIS A 160 5.03 30.82 7.04
C HIS A 160 6.52 31.20 7.04
N LEU A 161 6.87 32.41 7.47
CA LEU A 161 8.25 32.86 7.62
C LEU A 161 8.97 32.11 8.75
N LYS A 162 8.36 32.04 9.94
CA LYS A 162 8.96 31.37 11.11
C LYS A 162 9.24 29.88 10.86
N SER A 163 8.38 29.21 10.09
CA SER A 163 8.51 27.79 9.76
C SER A 163 9.39 27.52 8.53
N ASN A 164 9.86 28.56 7.83
CA ASN A 164 10.60 28.45 6.56
C ASN A 164 9.88 27.59 5.50
N PHE A 165 8.53 27.62 5.49
CA PHE A 165 7.76 26.76 4.59
C PHE A 165 7.90 27.15 3.11
N CYS A 166 8.41 28.35 2.81
CA CYS A 166 8.78 28.80 1.47
C CYS A 166 9.76 27.86 0.74
N HIS A 167 10.60 27.13 1.48
CA HIS A 167 11.52 26.13 0.92
C HIS A 167 10.84 24.83 0.51
N ASN A 168 9.66 24.55 1.08
CA ASN A 168 8.93 23.31 0.83
C ASN A 168 7.86 23.45 -0.26
N SER A 169 7.30 24.64 -0.44
CA SER A 169 6.24 24.85 -1.41
C SER A 169 6.24 26.27 -1.99
N LYS A 170 6.07 26.35 -3.32
CA LYS A 170 6.10 27.61 -4.09
C LYS A 170 4.86 27.74 -4.97
N LYS A 171 4.52 28.97 -5.35
CA LYS A 171 3.49 29.30 -6.35
C LYS A 171 4.19 29.63 -7.66
N CYS A 172 3.78 29.00 -8.75
CA CYS A 172 4.28 29.36 -10.08
C CYS A 172 3.65 30.69 -10.52
N GLU A 173 4.47 31.64 -10.96
CA GLU A 173 3.99 32.96 -11.40
C GLU A 173 3.24 32.92 -12.73
N LYS A 174 3.59 31.96 -13.61
CA LYS A 174 2.97 31.82 -14.93
C LYS A 174 1.59 31.17 -14.87
N CYS A 175 1.43 30.10 -14.09
CA CYS A 175 0.21 29.30 -14.07
C CYS A 175 -0.58 29.36 -12.75
N GLY A 176 -0.02 29.99 -11.72
CA GLY A 176 -0.64 30.12 -10.40
C GLY A 176 -0.65 28.85 -9.55
N VAL A 177 -0.16 27.72 -10.06
CA VAL A 177 -0.16 26.43 -9.35
C VAL A 177 0.77 26.49 -8.15
N ILE A 178 0.26 26.07 -6.99
CA ILE A 178 1.08 25.81 -5.81
C ILE A 178 1.63 24.39 -5.92
N TRP A 179 2.95 24.26 -5.80
CA TRP A 179 3.65 23.00 -5.98
C TRP A 179 4.60 22.71 -4.82
N SER A 180 4.86 21.42 -4.58
CA SER A 180 5.82 20.91 -3.59
C SER A 180 7.21 20.87 -4.20
N VAL A 181 8.17 21.55 -3.56
CA VAL A 181 9.57 21.59 -3.99
C VAL A 181 10.18 20.19 -3.96
N LYS A 182 9.89 19.43 -2.89
CA LYS A 182 10.35 18.05 -2.71
C LYS A 182 9.88 17.16 -3.85
N ASP A 183 8.62 17.26 -4.27
CA ASP A 183 8.08 16.34 -5.28
C ASP A 183 8.47 16.74 -6.71
N ASN A 184 8.59 18.05 -6.97
CA ASN A 184 8.99 18.55 -8.28
C ASN A 184 10.50 18.56 -8.50
N ASN A 185 11.31 18.34 -7.47
CA ASN A 185 12.77 18.19 -7.59
C ASN A 185 13.26 16.74 -7.52
N LYS A 186 12.34 15.78 -7.37
CA LYS A 186 12.68 14.35 -7.42
C LYS A 186 13.08 13.91 -8.83
N ASN A 187 13.88 12.85 -8.91
CA ASN A 187 14.23 12.17 -10.16
C ASN A 187 14.87 13.11 -11.22
N GLY A 188 15.74 14.03 -10.77
CA GLY A 188 16.49 14.93 -11.66
C GLY A 188 15.67 16.10 -12.22
N ARG A 189 14.41 16.29 -11.79
CA ARG A 189 13.63 17.47 -12.14
C ARG A 189 14.14 18.69 -11.38
N ASN A 190 14.00 19.87 -11.98
CA ASN A 190 14.36 21.13 -11.34
C ASN A 190 13.13 22.06 -11.35
N GLY A 191 12.26 21.89 -10.36
CA GLY A 191 11.10 22.73 -10.14
C GLY A 191 9.87 22.38 -10.97
N HIS A 192 8.87 23.24 -10.85
CA HIS A 192 7.59 23.08 -11.56
C HIS A 192 7.72 23.42 -13.05
N VAL A 193 7.15 22.54 -13.87
CA VAL A 193 6.96 22.76 -15.31
C VAL A 193 5.47 22.97 -15.55
N CYS A 194 5.12 24.11 -16.17
CA CYS A 194 3.73 24.39 -16.55
C CYS A 194 3.20 23.33 -17.51
N SER A 195 1.90 23.01 -17.42
CA SER A 195 1.18 21.94 -18.15
C SER A 195 1.40 20.51 -17.67
N GLU A 196 2.52 20.21 -17.02
CA GLU A 196 2.75 18.87 -16.48
C GLU A 196 1.99 18.61 -15.18
N ARG A 197 1.54 17.37 -15.01
CA ARG A 197 0.89 16.88 -13.79
C ARG A 197 1.52 15.57 -13.35
N TYR A 198 1.51 15.33 -12.05
CA TYR A 198 1.91 14.04 -11.51
C TYR A 198 0.87 12.97 -11.88
N CYS A 199 1.30 11.95 -12.59
CA CYS A 199 0.53 10.77 -12.94
C CYS A 199 0.84 9.66 -11.94
N THR A 200 -0.20 9.16 -11.26
CA THR A 200 -0.11 8.04 -10.31
C THR A 200 0.12 6.69 -10.99
N THR A 201 -0.16 6.57 -12.29
CA THR A 201 0.04 5.33 -13.06
C THR A 201 1.51 5.11 -13.41
N CYS A 202 2.20 6.12 -13.96
CA CYS A 202 3.62 6.04 -14.31
C CYS A 202 4.57 6.65 -13.26
N PHE A 203 4.01 7.16 -12.15
CA PHE A 203 4.72 7.83 -11.07
C PHE A 203 5.66 8.94 -11.58
N SER A 204 5.19 9.75 -12.54
CA SER A 204 5.95 10.83 -13.18
C SER A 204 5.15 12.09 -13.30
N PHE A 205 5.85 13.22 -13.45
CA PHE A 205 5.27 14.39 -14.10
C PHE A 205 5.38 14.25 -15.62
N HIS A 206 4.27 14.50 -16.32
CA HIS A 206 4.23 14.70 -17.76
C HIS A 206 2.97 15.50 -18.11
N ASP A 207 2.94 16.06 -19.32
CA ASP A 207 1.72 16.67 -19.85
C ASP A 207 0.69 15.57 -20.14
N PRO A 208 -0.51 15.59 -19.54
CA PRO A 208 -1.55 14.61 -19.83
C PRO A 208 -1.92 14.53 -21.32
N LYS A 209 -1.82 15.66 -22.06
CA LYS A 209 -2.14 15.71 -23.50
C LYS A 209 -1.11 14.99 -24.37
N ARG A 210 0.12 14.81 -23.88
CA ARG A 210 1.16 14.05 -24.59
C ARG A 210 1.03 12.54 -24.37
N GLY A 211 0.04 12.09 -23.60
CA GLY A 211 -0.11 10.70 -23.23
C GLY A 211 0.80 10.28 -22.07
N CYS A 212 0.50 9.12 -21.51
CA CYS A 212 1.28 8.45 -20.49
C CYS A 212 1.99 7.27 -21.14
N TYR A 213 3.23 6.94 -20.76
CA TYR A 213 4.00 5.86 -21.37
C TYR A 213 4.62 4.94 -20.33
N ILE A 214 4.75 3.66 -20.67
CA ILE A 214 5.55 2.73 -19.88
C ILE A 214 6.99 3.22 -19.90
N LYS A 215 7.60 3.29 -18.72
CA LYS A 215 8.95 3.82 -18.56
C LYS A 215 9.99 2.73 -18.71
N PRO A 216 11.09 3.01 -19.43
CA PRO A 216 12.31 2.24 -19.30
C PRO A 216 12.77 2.22 -17.84
N LEU A 217 13.33 1.09 -17.42
CA LEU A 217 13.88 0.92 -16.09
C LEU A 217 15.40 1.13 -16.14
N THR A 218 15.93 1.82 -15.13
CA THR A 218 17.38 1.94 -14.94
C THR A 218 17.87 0.77 -14.09
N PRO A 219 19.02 0.15 -14.42
CA PRO A 219 19.65 -0.86 -13.58
C PRO A 219 19.84 -0.34 -12.15
N ARG A 220 19.48 -1.16 -11.15
CA ARG A 220 19.72 -0.83 -9.76
C ARG A 220 21.15 -1.22 -9.40
N LYS A 221 21.81 -0.43 -8.54
CA LYS A 221 23.09 -0.84 -7.97
C LYS A 221 22.89 -2.17 -7.21
N PRO A 222 23.71 -3.19 -7.48
CA PRO A 222 23.65 -4.43 -6.73
C PRO A 222 23.92 -4.14 -5.26
N LYS A 223 23.12 -4.74 -4.38
CA LYS A 223 23.35 -4.72 -2.93
C LYS A 223 23.54 -6.17 -2.49
N PRO A 224 24.48 -6.44 -1.57
CA PRO A 224 24.60 -7.75 -0.96
C PRO A 224 23.25 -8.19 -0.39
N TYR A 225 22.90 -9.44 -0.65
CA TYR A 225 21.71 -10.07 -0.10
C TYR A 225 21.96 -11.57 0.02
N ARG A 226 21.21 -12.20 0.91
CA ARG A 226 21.16 -13.64 1.11
C ARG A 226 19.91 -14.19 0.45
N PHE A 227 19.96 -15.42 -0.05
CA PHE A 227 18.75 -16.16 -0.34
C PHE A 227 18.79 -17.54 0.31
N ILE A 228 17.61 -18.03 0.66
CA ILE A 228 17.42 -19.27 1.41
C ILE A 228 16.43 -20.11 0.63
N ALA A 229 16.78 -21.36 0.34
CA ALA A 229 15.80 -22.37 -0.04
C ALA A 229 15.32 -23.07 1.23
N PHE A 230 14.03 -23.30 1.39
CA PHE A 230 13.48 -24.02 2.54
C PHE A 230 12.26 -24.84 2.14
N ASP A 231 12.02 -25.90 2.90
CA ASP A 231 10.88 -26.80 2.71
C ASP A 231 10.44 -27.36 4.07
N PHE A 232 9.13 -27.60 4.23
CA PHE A 232 8.52 -28.10 5.45
C PHE A 232 7.89 -29.47 5.25
N GLU A 233 8.22 -30.39 6.16
CA GLU A 233 7.41 -31.58 6.36
C GLU A 233 6.42 -31.39 7.51
N THR A 234 5.22 -31.93 7.32
CA THR A 234 4.13 -31.77 8.28
C THR A 234 3.45 -33.08 8.60
N MET A 235 3.09 -33.23 9.87
CA MET A 235 2.25 -34.31 10.35
C MET A 235 0.78 -33.91 10.24
N GLN A 236 -0.09 -34.89 10.01
CA GLN A 236 -1.55 -34.70 9.89
C GLN A 236 -2.35 -35.52 10.92
N HIS A 237 -1.73 -35.81 12.06
CA HIS A 237 -2.27 -36.72 13.07
C HIS A 237 -3.37 -36.08 13.94
N LYS A 238 -3.47 -34.74 13.97
CA LYS A 238 -4.48 -33.99 14.74
C LYS A 238 -5.69 -33.66 13.85
N GLN A 239 -6.88 -33.80 14.41
CA GLN A 239 -8.13 -33.36 13.78
C GLN A 239 -8.39 -31.89 14.17
N GLY A 240 -8.77 -31.06 13.19
CA GLY A 240 -9.28 -29.71 13.39
C GLY A 240 -10.70 -29.55 12.84
N ASP A 241 -11.29 -28.37 13.06
CA ASP A 241 -12.71 -28.09 12.78
C ASP A 241 -13.13 -28.33 11.32
N LYS A 242 -12.20 -28.20 10.37
CA LYS A 242 -12.46 -28.34 8.92
C LYS A 242 -11.65 -29.47 8.26
N GLY A 243 -11.04 -30.36 9.03
CA GLY A 243 -10.21 -31.45 8.51
C GLY A 243 -8.95 -31.67 9.34
N LYS A 244 -7.99 -32.43 8.79
CA LYS A 244 -6.71 -32.68 9.46
C LYS A 244 -5.89 -31.40 9.56
N LEU A 245 -5.29 -31.17 10.73
CA LEU A 245 -4.40 -30.03 10.97
C LEU A 245 -2.97 -30.41 10.56
N HIS A 246 -2.33 -29.55 9.77
CA HIS A 246 -0.91 -29.67 9.46
C HIS A 246 -0.07 -29.06 10.59
N GLU A 247 0.82 -29.87 11.17
CA GLU A 247 1.77 -29.46 12.19
C GLU A 247 3.19 -29.71 11.67
N VAL A 248 4.01 -28.66 11.62
CA VAL A 248 5.38 -28.74 11.12
C VAL A 248 6.24 -29.53 12.10
N ASN A 249 6.90 -30.57 11.62
CA ASN A 249 7.76 -31.40 12.45
C ASN A 249 9.20 -31.47 11.97
N PHE A 250 9.45 -31.10 10.71
CA PHE A 250 10.77 -31.01 10.15
C PHE A 250 10.83 -29.84 9.16
N ILE A 251 11.92 -29.08 9.22
CA ILE A 251 12.23 -27.99 8.30
C ILE A 251 13.68 -28.14 7.90
N ALA A 252 13.94 -28.15 6.59
CA ALA A 252 15.27 -27.95 6.04
C ALA A 252 15.40 -26.54 5.47
N ALA A 253 16.57 -25.92 5.65
CA ALA A 253 16.88 -24.63 5.06
C ALA A 253 18.33 -24.60 4.59
N LYS A 254 18.54 -24.13 3.35
CA LYS A 254 19.87 -23.95 2.76
C LYS A 254 20.11 -22.51 2.38
N ILE A 255 21.27 -21.99 2.77
CA ILE A 255 21.65 -20.59 2.60
C ILE A 255 22.64 -20.45 1.45
N ASN A 256 22.45 -19.43 0.62
CA ASN A 256 23.45 -18.99 -0.33
C ASN A 256 23.37 -17.46 -0.57
N CYS A 257 24.36 -16.91 -1.28
CA CYS A 257 24.40 -15.51 -1.69
C CYS A 257 25.06 -15.39 -3.07
N PRO A 258 24.84 -14.28 -3.80
CA PRO A 258 25.45 -14.08 -5.12
C PRO A 258 26.97 -14.26 -5.17
N GLU A 259 27.67 -13.89 -4.10
CA GLU A 259 29.12 -13.96 -4.01
C GLU A 259 29.63 -15.40 -3.80
N CYS A 260 28.98 -16.15 -2.92
CA CYS A 260 29.31 -17.56 -2.65
C CYS A 260 29.09 -18.47 -3.84
N ILE A 261 28.15 -18.14 -4.74
CA ILE A 261 27.96 -18.88 -6.01
C ILE A 261 29.25 -18.84 -6.87
N VAL A 262 30.01 -17.74 -6.81
CA VAL A 262 31.18 -17.52 -7.67
C VAL A 262 32.48 -17.93 -6.97
N LEU A 263 32.65 -17.55 -5.70
CA LEU A 263 33.95 -17.62 -5.02
C LEU A 263 34.09 -18.80 -4.05
N LEU A 264 33.02 -19.56 -3.76
CA LEU A 264 33.02 -20.67 -2.79
C LEU A 264 33.69 -20.27 -1.45
N ASN A 265 33.29 -19.12 -0.89
CA ASN A 265 33.86 -18.62 0.35
C ASN A 265 33.15 -19.21 1.58
N ASN A 266 33.88 -20.00 2.36
CA ASN A 266 33.39 -20.59 3.61
C ASN A 266 33.23 -19.57 4.75
N ASN A 267 33.95 -18.44 4.72
CA ASN A 267 33.89 -17.38 5.74
C ASN A 267 33.03 -16.19 5.31
N CYS A 268 31.96 -16.42 4.55
CA CYS A 268 31.13 -15.33 4.04
C CYS A 268 30.25 -14.72 5.14
N THR A 269 30.48 -13.45 5.46
CA THR A 269 29.69 -12.70 6.47
C THR A 269 28.20 -12.57 6.10
N VAL A 270 27.89 -12.52 4.80
CA VAL A 270 26.51 -12.47 4.31
C VAL A 270 25.79 -13.78 4.52
N CYS A 271 26.50 -14.89 4.60
CA CYS A 271 25.96 -16.23 4.46
C CYS A 271 26.07 -17.01 5.78
N GLY A 272 27.08 -16.72 6.61
CA GLY A 272 27.39 -17.41 7.87
C GLY A 272 28.35 -18.58 7.66
N GLU A 273 28.66 -19.30 8.74
CA GLU A 273 29.40 -20.56 8.71
C GLU A 273 28.48 -21.69 8.25
N ASP A 274 27.32 -21.83 8.90
CA ASP A 274 26.32 -22.86 8.56
C ASP A 274 25.60 -22.55 7.24
N ARG A 275 25.54 -23.52 6.33
CA ARG A 275 24.85 -23.44 5.03
C ARG A 275 23.57 -24.24 5.03
N THR A 276 23.57 -25.42 5.65
CA THR A 276 22.46 -26.36 5.70
C THR A 276 22.02 -26.54 7.14
N ILE A 277 20.86 -26.01 7.46
CA ILE A 277 20.33 -25.93 8.83
C ILE A 277 18.98 -26.63 8.86
N THR A 278 18.75 -27.42 9.91
CA THR A 278 17.48 -28.12 10.11
C THR A 278 16.84 -27.73 11.43
N PHE A 279 15.51 -27.74 11.46
CA PHE A 279 14.70 -27.61 12.69
C PHE A 279 13.79 -28.83 12.74
N SER A 280 13.91 -29.65 13.79
CA SER A 280 13.27 -30.96 13.82
C SER A 280 12.83 -31.36 15.22
N GLN A 281 11.74 -32.12 15.32
CA GLN A 281 11.28 -32.64 16.62
C GLN A 281 12.15 -33.77 17.18
N GLN A 282 12.93 -34.43 16.33
CA GLN A 282 13.75 -35.58 16.70
C GLN A 282 15.12 -35.49 16.03
N PRO A 283 16.20 -35.91 16.73
CA PRO A 283 17.52 -35.97 16.13
C PRO A 283 17.62 -37.08 15.08
N PHE A 284 18.58 -36.90 14.17
CA PHE A 284 19.00 -37.83 13.13
C PHE A 284 20.52 -37.83 13.01
N SER A 285 21.11 -38.90 12.48
CA SER A 285 22.57 -39.06 12.38
C SER A 285 23.11 -39.31 10.98
N ASN A 286 22.30 -39.78 10.03
CA ASN A 286 22.80 -40.27 8.74
C ASN A 286 22.86 -39.18 7.67
N THR A 287 22.13 -38.08 7.85
CA THR A 287 22.14 -36.94 6.92
C THR A 287 23.12 -35.89 7.43
N SER A 288 24.10 -35.52 6.61
CA SER A 288 25.08 -34.49 6.94
C SER A 288 24.46 -33.10 6.80
N VAL A 289 24.45 -32.34 7.88
CA VAL A 289 24.01 -30.93 7.92
C VAL A 289 24.98 -30.14 8.78
N ASP A 290 25.10 -28.84 8.53
CA ASP A 290 26.03 -27.99 9.30
C ASP A 290 25.47 -27.75 10.72
N GLN A 291 24.14 -27.60 10.84
CA GLN A 291 23.47 -27.37 12.11
C GLN A 291 22.13 -28.13 12.20
N GLN A 292 21.95 -28.85 13.30
CA GLN A 292 20.69 -29.52 13.67
C GLN A 292 20.09 -28.85 14.92
N ASN A 293 18.95 -28.19 14.76
CA ASN A 293 18.18 -27.62 15.87
C ASN A 293 17.05 -28.58 16.25
N VAL A 294 17.24 -29.35 17.32
CA VAL A 294 16.21 -30.25 17.84
C VAL A 294 15.31 -29.48 18.81
N THR A 295 14.01 -29.39 18.50
CA THR A 295 13.05 -28.55 19.23
C THR A 295 11.63 -29.10 19.14
N ASN A 296 10.80 -28.81 20.14
CA ASN A 296 9.39 -29.22 20.14
C ASN A 296 8.53 -28.40 19.17
N ASP A 297 8.96 -27.18 18.82
CA ASP A 297 8.26 -26.29 17.89
C ASP A 297 9.20 -25.78 16.78
N PRO A 298 9.45 -26.61 15.74
CA PRO A 298 10.34 -26.25 14.64
C PRO A 298 9.96 -24.96 13.93
N LEU A 299 8.66 -24.68 13.79
CA LEU A 299 8.17 -23.52 13.05
C LEU A 299 8.48 -22.21 13.78
N THR A 300 8.24 -22.17 15.09
CA THR A 300 8.56 -20.98 15.90
C THR A 300 10.06 -20.69 15.89
N ASP A 301 10.90 -21.71 16.04
CA ASP A 301 12.36 -21.55 16.04
C ASP A 301 12.90 -21.16 14.67
N PHE A 302 12.35 -21.72 13.58
CA PHE A 302 12.69 -21.29 12.22
C PHE A 302 12.36 -19.81 11.98
N VAL A 303 11.18 -19.35 12.42
CA VAL A 303 10.80 -17.93 12.29
C VAL A 303 11.68 -17.03 13.15
N ALA A 304 12.01 -17.44 14.37
CA ALA A 304 12.94 -16.70 15.22
C ALA A 304 14.34 -16.61 14.57
N TRP A 305 14.82 -17.71 14.00
CA TRP A 305 16.10 -17.77 13.29
C TRP A 305 16.13 -16.85 12.06
N ILE A 306 15.17 -16.98 11.15
CA ILE A 306 15.18 -16.23 9.88
C ILE A 306 14.98 -14.72 10.09
N THR A 307 14.32 -14.33 11.18
CA THR A 307 14.10 -12.93 11.52
C THR A 307 15.30 -12.28 12.22
N ASN A 308 16.31 -13.03 12.65
CA ASN A 308 17.48 -12.47 13.35
C ASN A 308 18.62 -11.98 12.43
N PHE A 309 18.53 -12.16 11.12
CA PHE A 309 19.62 -11.77 10.20
C PHE A 309 19.88 -10.26 10.11
N SER A 310 21.12 -9.88 9.81
CA SER A 310 21.56 -8.49 9.65
C SER A 310 21.68 -8.05 8.18
N THR A 311 21.27 -8.91 7.24
CA THR A 311 21.31 -8.66 5.80
C THR A 311 19.95 -8.95 5.18
N ASP A 312 19.59 -8.20 4.12
CA ASP A 312 18.37 -8.46 3.34
C ASP A 312 18.38 -9.93 2.86
N THR A 313 17.27 -10.65 3.11
CA THR A 313 17.15 -12.08 2.85
C THR A 313 15.92 -12.37 2.01
N VAL A 314 16.08 -13.19 0.96
CA VAL A 314 14.98 -13.70 0.14
C VAL A 314 14.83 -15.20 0.37
N ALA A 315 13.76 -15.59 1.05
CA ALA A 315 13.47 -16.98 1.38
C ALA A 315 12.51 -17.58 0.35
N PHE A 316 12.82 -18.77 -0.12
CA PHE A 316 12.18 -19.45 -1.22
C PHE A 316 11.71 -20.83 -0.80
N SER A 317 10.43 -21.10 -0.99
CA SER A 317 9.85 -22.45 -0.96
C SER A 317 9.22 -22.76 -2.31
N HIS A 318 9.11 -24.05 -2.66
CA HIS A 318 8.57 -24.46 -3.94
C HIS A 318 7.09 -24.83 -3.81
N PHE A 319 6.22 -24.07 -4.50
CA PHE A 319 4.77 -24.13 -4.32
C PHE A 319 4.28 -23.69 -2.92
N GLY A 320 5.17 -23.17 -2.08
CA GLY A 320 4.88 -22.81 -0.70
C GLY A 320 3.90 -21.65 -0.53
N GLY A 321 3.59 -20.91 -1.60
CA GLY A 321 2.54 -19.88 -1.61
C GLY A 321 1.15 -20.40 -1.26
N ARG A 322 0.93 -21.72 -1.32
CA ARG A 322 -0.31 -22.39 -0.87
C ARG A 322 -0.10 -23.29 0.36
N PHE A 323 1.13 -23.41 0.84
CA PHE A 323 1.49 -24.36 1.89
C PHE A 323 2.48 -23.74 2.90
N ASP A 324 3.79 -23.84 2.69
CA ASP A 324 4.83 -23.45 3.65
C ASP A 324 4.68 -22.00 4.12
N MET A 325 4.46 -21.08 3.17
CA MET A 325 4.33 -19.64 3.46
C MET A 325 3.09 -19.34 4.29
N VAL A 326 2.04 -20.19 4.23
CA VAL A 326 0.84 -20.05 5.06
C VAL A 326 1.17 -20.34 6.53
N LEU A 327 1.99 -21.36 6.77
CA LEU A 327 2.46 -21.73 8.12
C LEU A 327 3.42 -20.67 8.67
N VAL A 328 4.36 -20.17 7.85
CA VAL A 328 5.23 -19.05 8.21
C VAL A 328 4.42 -17.80 8.55
N PHE A 329 3.42 -17.45 7.73
CA PHE A 329 2.56 -16.29 7.98
C PHE A 329 1.88 -16.39 9.35
N LYS A 330 1.30 -17.55 9.68
CA LYS A 330 0.68 -17.78 10.99
C LYS A 330 1.67 -17.56 12.13
N ALA A 331 2.88 -18.11 12.02
CA ALA A 331 3.90 -17.97 13.06
C ALA A 331 4.41 -16.52 13.20
N LEU A 332 4.62 -15.80 12.10
CA LEU A 332 4.95 -14.37 12.11
C LEU A 332 3.85 -13.54 12.80
N TYR A 333 2.59 -13.80 12.46
CA TYR A 333 1.44 -13.09 13.02
C TYR A 333 1.33 -13.30 14.54
N LEU A 334 1.50 -14.54 15.01
CA LEU A 334 1.49 -14.86 16.45
C LEU A 334 2.64 -14.21 17.21
N GLN A 335 3.76 -13.90 16.55
CA GLN A 335 4.87 -13.13 17.13
C GLN A 335 4.68 -11.60 17.04
N GLY A 336 3.50 -11.13 16.62
CA GLY A 336 3.17 -9.71 16.50
C GLY A 336 3.77 -9.02 15.26
N LEU A 337 4.24 -9.79 14.28
CA LEU A 337 4.73 -9.27 13.00
C LEU A 337 3.61 -9.27 11.96
N THR A 338 3.36 -8.12 11.35
CA THR A 338 2.35 -7.95 10.30
C THR A 338 3.03 -7.74 8.94
N PRO A 339 3.26 -8.82 8.17
CA PRO A 339 3.97 -8.70 6.89
C PRO A 339 3.09 -8.08 5.78
N ASP A 340 3.73 -7.32 4.89
CA ASP A 340 3.12 -6.88 3.63
C ASP A 340 2.98 -8.09 2.69
N MET A 341 1.77 -8.36 2.19
CA MET A 341 1.48 -9.54 1.37
C MET A 341 0.97 -9.19 -0.02
N ILE A 342 1.46 -9.92 -1.03
CA ILE A 342 0.92 -9.93 -2.39
C ILE A 342 0.34 -11.32 -2.65
N LYS A 343 -0.95 -11.37 -2.99
CA LYS A 343 -1.70 -12.62 -3.20
C LYS A 343 -2.53 -12.59 -4.49
N ASN A 344 -2.78 -13.77 -5.04
CA ASN A 344 -3.79 -14.00 -6.07
C ASN A 344 -4.78 -15.05 -5.55
N GLY A 345 -5.99 -14.63 -5.19
CA GLY A 345 -6.92 -15.44 -4.40
C GLY A 345 -6.25 -15.89 -3.09
N ASN A 346 -6.23 -17.20 -2.86
CA ASN A 346 -5.61 -17.82 -1.68
C ASN A 346 -4.11 -18.13 -1.85
N LYS A 347 -3.53 -17.93 -3.03
CA LYS A 347 -2.10 -18.17 -3.27
C LYS A 347 -1.29 -16.91 -2.91
N MET A 348 -0.35 -17.05 -1.98
CA MET A 348 0.63 -16.02 -1.68
C MET A 348 1.76 -16.03 -2.72
N TYR A 349 2.07 -14.87 -3.28
CA TYR A 349 3.17 -14.69 -4.24
C TYR A 349 4.41 -14.17 -3.53
N GLU A 350 4.21 -13.25 -2.60
CA GLU A 350 5.28 -12.62 -1.84
C GLU A 350 4.77 -12.18 -0.46
N MET A 351 5.61 -12.36 0.56
CA MET A 351 5.38 -11.86 1.91
C MET A 351 6.65 -11.12 2.39
N LYS A 352 6.52 -9.88 2.82
CA LYS A 352 7.64 -9.02 3.22
C LYS A 352 7.49 -8.56 4.67
N VAL A 353 8.53 -8.78 5.46
CA VAL A 353 8.62 -8.30 6.84
C VAL A 353 9.94 -7.59 7.05
N LYS A 354 9.92 -6.51 7.84
CA LYS A 354 11.14 -5.92 8.38
C LYS A 354 11.43 -6.54 9.73
N ASN A 355 12.66 -7.00 9.90
CA ASN A 355 13.08 -7.51 11.19
C ASN A 355 13.55 -6.39 12.14
N LYS A 356 13.96 -6.80 13.35
CA LYS A 356 14.49 -5.90 14.39
C LYS A 356 15.73 -5.11 13.91
N ASN A 357 16.52 -5.68 13.02
CA ASN A 357 17.70 -5.05 12.40
C ASN A 357 17.34 -4.10 11.23
N LYS A 358 16.05 -3.88 10.96
CA LYS A 358 15.52 -3.06 9.84
C LYS A 358 15.89 -3.59 8.44
N CYS A 359 16.29 -4.85 8.35
CA CYS A 359 16.54 -5.58 7.11
C CYS A 359 15.23 -6.20 6.60
N TRP A 360 15.14 -6.39 5.29
CA TRP A 360 13.99 -7.04 4.67
C TRP A 360 14.16 -8.55 4.68
N ILE A 361 13.14 -9.27 5.15
CA ILE A 361 12.97 -10.70 4.92
C ILE A 361 11.79 -10.85 3.95
N ILE A 362 12.06 -11.46 2.80
CA ILE A 362 11.11 -11.57 1.68
C ILE A 362 10.89 -13.05 1.38
N PHE A 363 9.71 -13.57 1.68
CA PHE A 363 9.32 -14.93 1.32
C PHE A 363 8.67 -14.94 -0.06
N ARG A 364 9.07 -15.88 -0.92
CA ARG A 364 8.56 -16.03 -2.30
C ARG A 364 8.34 -17.49 -2.64
N ASP A 365 7.31 -17.73 -3.44
CA ASP A 365 7.06 -19.03 -4.05
C ASP A 365 7.82 -19.16 -5.37
N THR A 366 8.77 -20.09 -5.45
CA THR A 366 9.59 -20.33 -6.64
C THR A 366 8.81 -20.90 -7.80
N TYR A 367 7.65 -21.52 -7.59
CA TYR A 367 6.78 -22.00 -8.66
C TYR A 367 6.32 -20.85 -9.57
N ASN A 368 6.29 -19.62 -9.07
CA ASN A 368 5.97 -18.45 -9.89
C ASN A 368 7.11 -18.05 -10.85
N LEU A 369 8.35 -18.49 -10.57
CA LEU A 369 9.53 -18.32 -11.43
C LEU A 369 9.73 -19.54 -12.34
N MET A 370 9.55 -20.73 -11.78
CA MET A 370 9.78 -22.02 -12.44
C MET A 370 8.50 -22.89 -12.30
N PRO A 371 7.49 -22.71 -13.17
CA PRO A 371 6.14 -23.29 -13.00
C PRO A 371 6.08 -24.77 -13.40
N MET A 372 6.87 -25.61 -12.74
CA MET A 372 6.89 -27.06 -12.91
C MET A 372 7.20 -27.74 -11.56
N PRO A 373 6.89 -29.04 -11.37
CA PRO A 373 7.21 -29.74 -10.14
C PRO A 373 8.70 -29.74 -9.82
N LEU A 374 9.06 -29.77 -8.53
CA LEU A 374 10.45 -29.78 -8.06
C LEU A 374 11.30 -30.86 -8.73
N ALA A 375 10.78 -32.10 -8.81
CA ALA A 375 11.48 -33.22 -9.46
C ALA A 375 11.74 -32.98 -10.95
N SER A 376 10.88 -32.20 -11.63
CA SER A 376 11.07 -31.85 -13.05
C SER A 376 12.15 -30.79 -13.25
N LEU A 377 12.58 -30.06 -12.21
CA LEU A 377 13.66 -29.08 -12.30
C LEU A 377 15.03 -29.74 -12.50
N VAL A 378 15.22 -30.96 -11.99
CA VAL A 378 16.48 -31.73 -12.11
C VAL A 378 16.85 -31.95 -13.58
N PRO A 379 16.00 -32.58 -14.41
CA PRO A 379 16.29 -32.73 -15.84
C PRO A 379 16.20 -31.39 -16.60
N ALA A 380 15.31 -30.47 -16.22
CA ALA A 380 15.13 -29.20 -16.93
C ALA A 380 16.37 -28.31 -16.90
N PHE A 381 17.13 -28.32 -15.80
CA PHE A 381 18.37 -27.55 -15.64
C PHE A 381 19.63 -28.42 -15.64
N ALA A 382 19.52 -29.71 -15.99
CA ALA A 382 20.63 -30.68 -15.93
C ALA A 382 21.40 -30.66 -14.59
N LEU A 383 20.66 -30.58 -13.48
CA LEU A 383 21.23 -30.46 -12.14
C LEU A 383 22.00 -31.72 -11.75
N GLN A 384 23.18 -31.54 -11.16
CA GLN A 384 24.02 -32.62 -10.64
C GLN A 384 23.66 -32.90 -9.18
N VAL A 385 22.43 -33.36 -8.95
CA VAL A 385 21.86 -33.66 -7.63
C VAL A 385 21.19 -35.03 -7.65
N GLU A 386 21.03 -35.66 -6.49
CA GLU A 386 20.34 -36.94 -6.39
C GLU A 386 18.85 -36.79 -6.76
N ASP A 387 18.32 -37.78 -7.46
CA ASP A 387 16.90 -37.81 -7.81
C ASP A 387 16.03 -37.89 -6.55
N LYS A 388 14.86 -37.24 -6.62
CA LYS A 388 13.92 -37.19 -5.52
C LYS A 388 13.39 -38.60 -5.17
N PRO A 389 13.69 -39.14 -3.97
CA PRO A 389 13.21 -40.47 -3.60
C PRO A 389 11.70 -40.47 -3.27
N PHE A 390 11.10 -41.65 -3.19
CA PHE A 390 9.71 -41.79 -2.74
C PHE A 390 9.62 -41.71 -1.21
N PHE A 391 8.70 -40.88 -0.70
CA PHE A 391 8.52 -40.70 0.74
C PHE A 391 7.10 -41.11 1.19
N PRO A 392 6.95 -41.88 2.29
CA PRO A 392 5.65 -42.32 2.80
C PRO A 392 5.00 -41.22 3.65
N HIS A 393 4.34 -40.26 3.00
CA HIS A 393 3.76 -39.09 3.67
C HIS A 393 2.78 -39.42 4.83
N LEU A 394 2.01 -40.52 4.76
CA LEU A 394 1.11 -40.88 5.86
C LEU A 394 1.84 -41.55 7.05
N ALA A 395 3.06 -42.05 6.83
CA ALA A 395 3.91 -42.55 7.89
C ALA A 395 4.54 -41.41 8.72
N ASN A 396 4.46 -40.15 8.28
CA ASN A 396 4.87 -38.97 9.05
C ASN A 396 3.92 -38.72 10.24
N ASN A 397 4.13 -39.49 11.30
CA ASN A 397 3.29 -39.54 12.49
C ASN A 397 4.16 -39.69 13.74
N PRO A 398 3.88 -38.96 14.85
CA PRO A 398 4.67 -39.05 16.08
C PRO A 398 4.82 -40.48 16.62
N LYS A 399 3.84 -41.37 16.38
CA LYS A 399 3.88 -42.77 16.82
C LYS A 399 5.02 -43.58 16.21
N ASN A 400 5.57 -43.12 15.09
CA ASN A 400 6.61 -43.80 14.32
C ASN A 400 8.02 -43.28 14.62
N TYR A 401 8.17 -42.20 15.41
CA TYR A 401 9.48 -41.71 15.80
C TYR A 401 10.29 -42.74 16.58
N GLY A 402 11.59 -42.81 16.28
CA GLY A 402 12.53 -43.74 16.92
C GLY A 402 12.26 -45.23 16.62
N LYS A 403 11.34 -45.56 15.72
CA LYS A 403 10.98 -46.93 15.35
C LYS A 403 11.39 -47.24 13.92
N LYS A 404 11.68 -48.52 13.67
CA LYS A 404 11.78 -49.10 12.33
C LYS A 404 10.40 -49.62 11.94
N ILE A 405 9.85 -49.13 10.84
CA ILE A 405 8.54 -49.52 10.29
C ILE A 405 8.69 -50.01 8.85
N TYR A 406 7.63 -50.62 8.31
CA TYR A 406 7.56 -51.06 6.92
C TYR A 406 6.33 -50.41 6.27
N PRO A 407 6.49 -49.23 5.64
CA PRO A 407 5.36 -48.50 5.09
C PRO A 407 4.68 -49.26 3.96
N THR A 408 3.36 -49.18 3.91
CA THR A 408 2.53 -49.80 2.87
C THR A 408 2.40 -48.88 1.65
N LYS A 409 1.90 -49.38 0.51
CA LYS A 409 1.65 -48.54 -0.67
C LYS A 409 0.68 -47.38 -0.40
N GLU A 410 -0.23 -47.54 0.56
CA GLU A 410 -1.15 -46.48 0.98
C GLU A 410 -0.41 -45.32 1.65
N ASP A 411 0.64 -45.62 2.42
CA ASP A 411 1.42 -44.60 3.12
C ASP A 411 2.15 -43.64 2.17
N TYR A 412 2.46 -44.10 0.95
CA TYR A 412 3.04 -43.30 -0.14
C TYR A 412 1.99 -42.58 -0.99
N LEU A 413 0.70 -42.67 -0.65
CA LEU A 413 -0.41 -42.13 -1.44
C LEU A 413 -0.41 -42.66 -2.89
N ALA A 414 -0.03 -43.92 -3.08
CA ALA A 414 0.21 -44.48 -4.40
C ALA A 414 -1.03 -44.38 -5.31
N ASN A 415 -2.25 -44.45 -4.75
CA ASN A 415 -3.50 -44.38 -5.54
C ASN A 415 -3.74 -42.99 -6.17
N GLY A 416 -3.09 -41.94 -5.66
CA GLY A 416 -3.15 -40.59 -6.22
C GLY A 416 -2.05 -40.30 -7.25
N MET A 417 -1.13 -41.23 -7.51
CA MET A 417 -0.04 -41.04 -8.48
C MET A 417 -0.55 -41.17 -9.92
N MET A 418 -0.04 -40.31 -10.81
CA MET A 418 -0.28 -40.44 -12.25
C MET A 418 0.29 -41.77 -12.80
N PRO A 419 -0.28 -42.35 -13.87
CA PRO A 419 0.06 -43.70 -14.33
C PRO A 419 1.56 -43.98 -14.52
N GLU A 420 2.29 -43.03 -15.12
CA GLU A 420 3.73 -43.18 -15.36
C GLU A 420 4.53 -43.20 -14.04
N LYS A 421 4.26 -42.25 -13.15
CA LYS A 421 4.90 -42.20 -11.83
C LYS A 421 4.50 -43.40 -10.97
N ARG A 422 3.27 -43.90 -11.13
CA ARG A 422 2.78 -45.10 -10.43
C ARG A 422 3.55 -46.35 -10.86
N ALA A 423 3.80 -46.52 -12.15
CA ALA A 423 4.60 -47.64 -12.66
C ALA A 423 6.05 -47.61 -12.13
N GLN A 424 6.67 -46.42 -12.10
CA GLN A 424 7.99 -46.22 -11.50
C GLN A 424 7.99 -46.54 -10.00
N PHE A 425 6.96 -46.06 -9.28
CA PHE A 425 6.77 -46.33 -7.85
C PHE A 425 6.59 -47.82 -7.56
N ASP A 426 5.73 -48.53 -8.30
CA ASP A 426 5.46 -49.95 -8.03
C ASP A 426 6.74 -50.80 -8.22
N LYS A 427 7.53 -50.50 -9.27
CA LYS A 427 8.83 -51.15 -9.49
C LYS A 427 9.81 -50.87 -8.35
N TRP A 428 9.90 -49.62 -7.91
CA TRP A 428 10.75 -49.23 -6.78
C TRP A 428 10.28 -49.88 -5.48
N PHE A 429 8.98 -49.86 -5.19
CA PHE A 429 8.39 -50.40 -3.97
C PHE A 429 8.62 -51.91 -3.86
N ASP A 430 8.49 -52.67 -4.95
CA ASP A 430 8.73 -54.11 -4.93
C ASP A 430 10.17 -54.48 -4.57
N GLN A 431 11.13 -53.59 -4.87
CA GLN A 431 12.53 -53.75 -4.50
C GLN A 431 12.81 -53.36 -3.04
N HIS A 432 12.12 -52.36 -2.50
CA HIS A 432 12.45 -51.75 -1.20
C HIS A 432 11.46 -52.07 -0.06
N LYS A 433 10.33 -52.75 -0.32
CA LYS A 433 9.26 -53.02 0.67
C LYS A 433 9.70 -53.79 1.93
N ASN A 434 10.81 -54.52 1.86
CA ASN A 434 11.36 -55.30 2.97
C ASN A 434 12.46 -54.56 3.72
N GLU A 435 12.78 -53.32 3.34
CA GLU A 435 13.78 -52.51 4.01
C GLU A 435 13.16 -51.76 5.19
N PRO A 436 13.84 -51.71 6.35
CA PRO A 436 13.33 -51.01 7.52
C PRO A 436 13.39 -49.49 7.29
N PHE A 437 12.24 -48.83 7.40
CA PHE A 437 12.12 -47.37 7.32
C PHE A 437 12.27 -46.75 8.72
N ASN A 438 13.23 -45.84 8.88
CA ASN A 438 13.36 -44.99 10.07
C ASN A 438 12.89 -43.57 9.73
N LEU A 439 11.79 -43.13 10.33
CA LEU A 439 11.16 -41.84 10.02
C LEU A 439 12.10 -40.66 10.26
N ASN A 440 12.90 -40.67 11.34
CA ASN A 440 13.77 -39.55 11.70
C ASN A 440 14.84 -39.35 10.61
N GLU A 441 15.50 -40.43 10.22
CA GLU A 441 16.57 -40.41 9.21
C GLU A 441 16.03 -40.06 7.81
N GLN A 442 14.85 -40.60 7.48
CA GLN A 442 14.25 -40.42 6.16
C GLN A 442 13.64 -39.04 5.98
N LEU A 443 13.07 -38.43 7.03
CA LEU A 443 12.65 -37.02 7.00
C LEU A 443 13.84 -36.10 6.71
N ALA A 444 14.97 -36.34 7.38
CA ALA A 444 16.18 -35.56 7.19
C ALA A 444 16.73 -35.69 5.77
N ALA A 445 16.86 -36.93 5.27
CA ALA A 445 17.35 -37.18 3.92
C ALA A 445 16.42 -36.57 2.86
N TYR A 446 15.10 -36.78 2.99
CA TYR A 446 14.13 -36.31 2.01
C TYR A 446 14.02 -34.79 1.94
N CYS A 447 13.79 -34.14 3.09
CA CYS A 447 13.57 -32.70 3.14
C CYS A 447 14.85 -31.92 2.80
N THR A 448 16.02 -32.41 3.23
CA THR A 448 17.32 -31.81 2.86
C THR A 448 17.58 -31.95 1.36
N ASN A 449 17.28 -33.11 0.75
CA ASN A 449 17.41 -33.30 -0.70
C ASN A 449 16.49 -32.36 -1.50
N ASP A 450 15.24 -32.17 -1.05
CA ASP A 450 14.31 -31.24 -1.70
C ASP A 450 14.85 -29.80 -1.70
N VAL A 451 15.42 -29.37 -0.57
CA VAL A 451 16.06 -28.05 -0.45
C VAL A 451 17.34 -27.95 -1.28
N ASP A 452 18.11 -29.04 -1.42
CA ASP A 452 19.29 -29.10 -2.27
C ASP A 452 18.95 -28.96 -3.75
N ILE A 453 17.94 -29.71 -4.22
CA ILE A 453 17.39 -29.59 -5.57
C ILE A 453 16.91 -28.15 -5.80
N LEU A 454 16.14 -27.59 -4.86
CA LEU A 454 15.60 -26.24 -4.98
C LEU A 454 16.71 -25.18 -5.04
N MET A 455 17.74 -25.30 -4.20
CA MET A 455 18.88 -24.40 -4.19
C MET A 455 19.67 -24.49 -5.51
N ALA A 456 19.92 -25.70 -6.00
CA ALA A 456 20.60 -25.91 -7.28
C ALA A 456 19.80 -25.32 -8.45
N ALA A 457 18.48 -25.52 -8.48
CA ALA A 457 17.60 -24.96 -9.49
C ALA A 457 17.58 -23.42 -9.45
N LEU A 458 17.53 -22.82 -8.26
CA LEU A 458 17.60 -21.36 -8.10
C LEU A 458 18.91 -20.77 -8.63
N ILE A 459 20.04 -21.43 -8.37
CA ILE A 459 21.36 -21.02 -8.86
C ILE A 459 21.43 -21.14 -10.38
N ALA A 460 20.98 -22.26 -10.95
CA ALA A 460 20.96 -22.49 -12.39
C ALA A 460 20.05 -21.46 -13.11
N PHE A 461 18.82 -21.29 -12.63
CA PHE A 461 17.88 -20.31 -13.17
C PHE A 461 18.41 -18.88 -13.07
N ARG A 462 19.06 -18.52 -11.95
CA ARG A 462 19.70 -17.21 -11.79
C ARG A 462 20.81 -17.00 -12.83
N LYS A 463 21.64 -18.01 -13.07
CA LYS A 463 22.74 -17.95 -14.04
C LYS A 463 22.20 -17.72 -15.45
N GLU A 464 21.30 -18.58 -15.92
CA GLU A 464 20.70 -18.47 -17.25
C GLU A 464 20.02 -17.12 -17.46
N PHE A 465 19.25 -16.66 -16.46
CA PHE A 465 18.54 -15.40 -16.59
C PHE A 465 19.50 -14.21 -16.58
N LEU A 466 20.58 -14.23 -15.80
CA LEU A 466 21.58 -13.16 -15.81
C LEU A 466 22.26 -13.01 -17.17
N GLU A 467 22.59 -14.13 -17.82
CA GLU A 467 23.20 -14.18 -19.15
C GLU A 467 22.28 -13.55 -20.21
N VAL A 468 21.00 -13.95 -20.24
CA VAL A 468 20.02 -13.42 -21.19
C VAL A 468 19.66 -11.95 -20.90
N SER A 469 19.61 -11.59 -19.62
CA SER A 469 19.09 -10.29 -19.19
C SER A 469 20.13 -9.18 -19.08
N ASN A 470 21.40 -9.47 -19.34
CA ASN A 470 22.51 -8.54 -19.23
C ASN A 470 22.52 -7.77 -17.88
N GLY A 471 22.38 -8.51 -16.77
CA GLY A 471 22.54 -7.97 -15.41
C GLY A 471 21.28 -7.84 -14.55
N LEU A 472 20.14 -8.45 -14.91
CA LEU A 472 18.98 -8.54 -14.01
C LEU A 472 19.10 -9.74 -13.07
N ASP A 473 19.34 -9.49 -11.79
CA ASP A 473 19.27 -10.56 -10.77
C ASP A 473 17.81 -10.95 -10.48
N VAL A 474 17.33 -11.97 -11.19
CA VAL A 474 15.93 -12.40 -11.15
C VAL A 474 15.46 -12.78 -9.75
N LEU A 475 16.31 -13.43 -8.95
CA LEU A 475 15.94 -13.91 -7.61
C LEU A 475 15.70 -12.75 -6.65
N ARG A 476 16.45 -11.66 -6.78
CA ARG A 476 16.26 -10.46 -5.96
C ARG A 476 15.11 -9.61 -6.48
N GLU A 477 15.06 -9.44 -7.79
CA GLU A 477 14.26 -8.40 -8.41
C GLU A 477 12.81 -8.83 -8.67
N SER A 478 12.54 -10.11 -8.87
CA SER A 478 11.25 -10.58 -9.40
C SER A 478 10.67 -11.72 -8.57
N MET A 479 9.35 -11.72 -8.44
CA MET A 479 8.60 -12.80 -7.78
C MET A 479 7.95 -13.76 -8.79
N THR A 480 7.82 -13.35 -10.05
CA THR A 480 7.24 -14.17 -11.13
C THR A 480 8.08 -14.06 -12.39
N ILE A 481 8.05 -15.10 -13.22
CA ILE A 481 8.71 -15.10 -14.53
C ILE A 481 8.20 -13.97 -15.42
N ALA A 482 6.89 -13.70 -15.42
CA ALA A 482 6.29 -12.59 -16.18
C ALA A 482 6.83 -11.22 -15.72
N SER A 483 7.01 -11.02 -14.41
CA SER A 483 7.62 -9.80 -13.87
C SER A 483 9.09 -9.68 -14.28
N ALA A 484 9.84 -10.79 -14.29
CA ALA A 484 11.22 -10.83 -14.74
C ALA A 484 11.34 -10.46 -16.23
N CYS A 485 10.55 -11.08 -17.10
CA CYS A 485 10.51 -10.78 -18.53
C CYS A 485 10.11 -9.33 -18.80
N MET A 486 9.11 -8.80 -18.09
CA MET A 486 8.70 -7.40 -18.22
C MET A 486 9.80 -6.44 -17.76
N LYS A 487 10.54 -6.77 -16.69
CA LYS A 487 11.69 -5.96 -16.27
C LYS A 487 12.82 -6.01 -17.28
N HIS A 488 13.16 -7.19 -17.80
CA HIS A 488 14.15 -7.35 -18.85
C HIS A 488 13.78 -6.51 -20.09
N PHE A 489 12.54 -6.62 -20.58
CA PHE A 489 12.02 -5.80 -21.67
C PHE A 489 12.18 -4.31 -21.38
N ARG A 490 11.74 -3.86 -20.20
CA ARG A 490 11.79 -2.44 -19.82
C ARG A 490 13.20 -1.89 -19.61
N MET A 491 14.18 -2.72 -19.26
CA MET A 491 15.56 -2.28 -19.07
C MET A 491 16.34 -2.25 -20.37
N ASN A 492 16.19 -3.29 -21.20
CA ASN A 492 17.11 -3.52 -22.32
C ASN A 492 16.50 -3.22 -23.69
N HIS A 493 15.17 -3.26 -23.82
CA HIS A 493 14.51 -3.23 -25.12
C HIS A 493 13.54 -2.05 -25.30
N LEU A 494 12.93 -1.58 -24.21
CA LEU A 494 11.93 -0.51 -24.28
C LEU A 494 12.56 0.86 -24.54
N LYS A 495 12.25 1.42 -25.71
CA LYS A 495 12.57 2.82 -26.04
C LYS A 495 11.66 3.80 -25.28
N ARG A 496 12.16 5.00 -24.99
CA ARG A 496 11.36 6.06 -24.33
C ARG A 496 10.15 6.42 -25.19
N GLN A 497 9.01 6.65 -24.54
CA GLN A 497 7.75 7.09 -25.17
C GLN A 497 7.25 6.13 -26.28
N HIS A 498 7.58 4.84 -26.19
CA HIS A 498 7.24 3.87 -27.22
C HIS A 498 5.90 3.16 -26.97
N VAL A 499 5.69 2.66 -25.74
CA VAL A 499 4.45 1.96 -25.37
C VAL A 499 3.57 2.90 -24.53
N GLY A 500 2.47 3.36 -25.12
CA GLY A 500 1.48 4.22 -24.47
C GLY A 500 0.65 3.45 -23.43
N ILE A 501 0.37 4.10 -22.31
CA ILE A 501 -0.60 3.66 -21.30
C ILE A 501 -1.90 4.39 -21.62
N VAL A 502 -2.89 3.65 -22.11
CA VAL A 502 -4.19 4.19 -22.50
C VAL A 502 -5.08 4.29 -21.25
N PRO A 503 -5.55 5.50 -20.87
CA PRO A 503 -6.51 5.63 -19.78
C PRO A 503 -7.83 4.94 -20.13
N GLU A 504 -8.60 4.47 -19.15
CA GLU A 504 -9.91 3.84 -19.38
C GLU A 504 -10.89 4.72 -20.17
N LYS A 505 -10.76 6.05 -20.05
CA LYS A 505 -11.57 7.04 -20.78
C LYS A 505 -10.93 7.51 -22.10
N GLY A 506 -9.86 6.86 -22.57
CA GLY A 506 -9.08 7.30 -23.74
C GLY A 506 -8.23 8.56 -23.50
N TYR A 507 -7.51 9.00 -24.52
CA TYR A 507 -6.65 10.20 -24.45
C TYR A 507 -7.42 11.52 -24.66
N ASP A 508 -8.61 11.48 -25.26
CA ASP A 508 -9.34 12.68 -25.71
C ASP A 508 -10.20 13.34 -24.63
N ASN A 509 -10.36 12.69 -23.47
CA ASN A 509 -11.26 13.14 -22.38
C ASN A 509 -10.52 13.79 -21.19
N VAL A 510 -9.38 14.43 -21.43
CA VAL A 510 -8.62 15.13 -20.36
C VAL A 510 -9.33 16.38 -19.87
N ASP A 511 -10.13 17.03 -20.74
CA ASP A 511 -10.89 18.23 -20.44
C ASP A 511 -12.35 17.84 -20.10
N ASN A 512 -12.71 17.98 -18.82
CA ASN A 512 -14.09 17.75 -18.35
C ASN A 512 -14.95 18.98 -18.67
N GLN A 513 -15.71 18.91 -19.76
CA GLN A 513 -16.71 19.92 -20.10
C GLN A 513 -18.13 19.37 -19.88
N SER A 514 -19.04 20.19 -19.37
CA SER A 514 -20.42 19.73 -19.12
C SER A 514 -21.15 19.41 -20.42
N LEU A 515 -21.98 18.36 -20.42
CA LEU A 515 -22.79 17.99 -21.59
C LEU A 515 -23.74 19.13 -22.02
N LEU A 516 -24.24 19.91 -21.05
CA LEU A 516 -25.06 21.09 -21.32
C LEU A 516 -24.27 22.15 -22.10
N ALA A 517 -23.05 22.47 -21.66
CA ALA A 517 -22.18 23.43 -22.35
C ALA A 517 -21.87 22.97 -23.77
N LEU A 518 -21.51 21.70 -23.95
CA LEU A 518 -21.23 21.15 -25.27
C LEU A 518 -22.42 21.24 -26.23
N ARG A 519 -23.63 20.91 -25.75
CA ARG A 519 -24.86 21.04 -26.55
C ARG A 519 -25.18 22.49 -26.91
N PHE A 520 -25.04 23.41 -25.95
CA PHE A 520 -25.25 24.83 -26.19
C PHE A 520 -24.24 25.40 -27.20
N LEU A 521 -22.96 25.08 -27.06
CA LEU A 521 -21.91 25.55 -27.96
C LEU A 521 -22.11 24.98 -29.38
N LYS A 522 -22.53 23.72 -29.52
CA LYS A 522 -22.91 23.16 -30.82
C LYS A 522 -24.07 23.93 -31.46
N TRP A 523 -25.13 24.19 -30.71
CA TRP A 523 -26.26 24.99 -31.19
C TRP A 523 -25.84 26.42 -31.56
N TYR A 524 -25.00 27.07 -30.75
CA TYR A 524 -24.51 28.42 -31.03
C TYR A 524 -23.65 28.47 -32.29
N SER A 525 -22.80 27.44 -32.48
CA SER A 525 -21.95 27.24 -33.66
C SER A 525 -22.80 27.17 -34.93
N GLU A 526 -23.84 26.33 -34.93
CA GLU A 526 -24.78 26.16 -36.04
C GLU A 526 -25.60 27.44 -36.30
N LYS A 527 -26.17 28.05 -35.25
CA LYS A 527 -27.04 29.22 -35.40
C LYS A 527 -26.32 30.48 -35.87
N ASN A 528 -25.06 30.66 -35.47
CA ASN A 528 -24.28 31.86 -35.79
C ASN A 528 -23.25 31.61 -36.90
N MET A 529 -23.17 30.39 -37.44
CA MET A 529 -22.18 29.96 -38.43
C MET A 529 -20.74 30.33 -38.04
N VAL A 530 -20.36 30.01 -36.79
CA VAL A 530 -19.02 30.27 -36.25
C VAL A 530 -18.38 28.98 -35.79
N ASN A 531 -17.07 28.84 -36.03
CA ASN A 531 -16.34 27.70 -35.49
C ASN A 531 -15.98 27.95 -34.01
N ILE A 532 -16.46 27.09 -33.12
CA ILE A 532 -16.20 27.21 -31.69
C ILE A 532 -15.20 26.14 -31.25
N ARG A 533 -14.10 26.58 -30.66
CA ARG A 533 -13.16 25.69 -29.99
C ARG A 533 -13.70 25.29 -28.62
N THR A 534 -13.82 23.97 -28.38
CA THR A 534 -14.37 23.33 -27.17
C THR A 534 -13.39 22.28 -26.63
N ALA A 535 -13.78 21.51 -25.60
CA ALA A 535 -13.00 20.39 -25.09
C ALA A 535 -12.73 19.29 -26.14
N HIS A 536 -13.62 19.12 -27.13
CA HIS A 536 -13.48 18.10 -28.18
C HIS A 536 -12.71 18.57 -29.43
N SER A 537 -12.27 19.83 -29.48
CA SER A 537 -11.39 20.28 -30.57
C SER A 537 -9.99 19.66 -30.41
N GLU A 538 -9.24 19.50 -31.51
CA GLU A 538 -7.87 18.92 -31.49
C GLU A 538 -6.93 19.56 -30.45
N ASN A 539 -7.12 20.85 -30.16
CA ASN A 539 -6.32 21.58 -29.19
C ASN A 539 -6.96 21.68 -27.78
N GLY A 540 -8.10 21.03 -27.56
CA GLY A 540 -8.98 21.15 -26.38
C GLY A 540 -9.46 22.57 -26.10
N GLU A 541 -9.90 22.85 -24.87
CA GLU A 541 -10.40 24.18 -24.48
C GLU A 541 -9.33 25.28 -24.62
N LYS A 542 -9.75 26.49 -24.99
CA LYS A 542 -8.83 27.65 -25.06
C LYS A 542 -8.49 28.10 -23.63
N LYS A 543 -7.19 28.18 -23.33
CA LYS A 543 -6.69 28.72 -22.06
C LYS A 543 -6.36 30.21 -22.18
N MET A 544 -6.84 31.01 -21.22
CA MET A 544 -6.60 32.44 -21.10
C MET A 544 -6.09 32.76 -19.69
N GLY A 545 -4.78 33.06 -19.57
CA GLY A 545 -4.08 33.13 -18.29
C GLY A 545 -4.18 31.82 -17.49
N LYS A 546 -4.77 31.88 -16.29
CA LYS A 546 -4.98 30.69 -15.44
C LYS A 546 -6.29 29.94 -15.70
N TYR A 547 -7.21 30.49 -16.51
CA TYR A 547 -8.54 29.93 -16.74
C TYR A 547 -8.65 29.23 -18.10
N LYS A 548 -9.51 28.22 -18.21
CA LYS A 548 -9.95 27.61 -19.47
C LYS A 548 -11.35 28.13 -19.78
N LEU A 549 -11.63 28.40 -21.04
CA LEU A 549 -12.93 28.89 -21.51
C LEU A 549 -13.77 27.70 -22.01
N ASP A 550 -15.07 27.70 -21.72
CA ASP A 550 -15.98 26.66 -22.24
C ASP A 550 -16.03 26.70 -23.78
N GLY A 551 -16.16 27.89 -24.37
CA GLY A 551 -16.14 28.08 -25.82
C GLY A 551 -15.27 29.25 -26.25
N TRP A 552 -14.58 29.12 -27.39
CA TRP A 552 -13.78 30.19 -27.97
C TRP A 552 -14.01 30.34 -29.47
N VAL A 553 -14.40 31.55 -29.90
CA VAL A 553 -14.55 31.94 -31.30
C VAL A 553 -13.39 32.87 -31.66
N LYS A 554 -12.50 32.37 -32.52
CA LYS A 554 -11.24 33.07 -32.83
C LYS A 554 -11.48 34.35 -33.63
N GLU A 555 -12.40 34.32 -34.60
CA GLU A 555 -12.63 35.45 -35.51
C GLU A 555 -13.16 36.68 -34.76
N LYS A 556 -14.02 36.45 -33.75
CA LYS A 556 -14.71 37.51 -33.00
C LYS A 556 -14.01 37.89 -31.69
N LYS A 557 -12.88 37.24 -31.36
CA LYS A 557 -12.25 37.29 -30.02
C LYS A 557 -13.28 37.15 -28.90
N LEU A 558 -14.20 36.18 -29.05
CA LEU A 558 -15.34 35.97 -28.17
C LEU A 558 -15.12 34.68 -27.36
N ALA A 559 -15.13 34.82 -26.04
CA ALA A 559 -15.25 33.73 -25.09
C ALA A 559 -16.73 33.50 -24.79
N ILE A 560 -17.12 32.23 -24.67
CA ILE A 560 -18.47 31.83 -24.27
C ILE A 560 -18.32 30.98 -23.01
N GLU A 561 -19.01 31.37 -21.94
CA GLU A 561 -19.02 30.67 -20.64
C GLU A 561 -20.45 30.21 -20.34
N VAL A 562 -20.63 28.92 -20.05
CA VAL A 562 -21.95 28.32 -19.80
C VAL A 562 -22.08 28.03 -18.31
N ASN A 563 -22.61 29.01 -17.59
CA ASN A 563 -22.71 28.97 -16.14
C ASN A 563 -23.84 28.04 -15.65
N GLY A 564 -23.51 26.78 -15.37
CA GLY A 564 -24.43 25.83 -14.73
C GLY A 564 -24.90 26.27 -13.34
N CYS A 565 -26.18 26.00 -13.01
CA CYS A 565 -26.86 26.57 -11.85
C CYS A 565 -26.19 26.27 -10.50
N CYS A 566 -25.94 25.00 -10.19
CA CYS A 566 -25.36 24.57 -8.91
C CYS A 566 -23.84 24.82 -8.81
N TRP A 567 -23.17 25.04 -9.93
CA TRP A 567 -21.72 25.25 -9.98
C TRP A 567 -21.31 26.72 -9.93
N HIS A 568 -22.20 27.64 -10.36
CA HIS A 568 -21.94 29.08 -10.45
C HIS A 568 -22.88 29.93 -9.56
N GLY A 569 -23.67 29.29 -8.70
CA GLY A 569 -24.56 29.99 -7.76
C GLY A 569 -25.61 30.85 -8.46
N CYS A 570 -26.33 30.28 -9.43
CA CYS A 570 -27.35 31.00 -10.20
C CYS A 570 -28.36 31.68 -9.27
N ILE A 571 -28.52 33.00 -9.41
CA ILE A 571 -29.39 33.82 -8.54
C ILE A 571 -30.85 33.33 -8.51
N LYS A 572 -31.33 32.70 -9.59
CA LYS A 572 -32.69 32.15 -9.65
C LYS A 572 -32.85 30.87 -8.82
N CYS A 573 -31.83 30.01 -8.81
CA CYS A 573 -31.87 28.73 -8.09
C CYS A 573 -31.35 28.86 -6.66
N TYR A 574 -30.42 29.80 -6.43
CA TYR A 574 -29.72 30.04 -5.18
C TYR A 574 -29.75 31.54 -4.85
N PRO A 575 -30.94 32.08 -4.50
CA PRO A 575 -31.13 33.51 -4.31
C PRO A 575 -30.41 34.05 -3.06
N LYS A 576 -30.21 33.21 -2.04
CA LYS A 576 -29.50 33.59 -0.82
C LYS A 576 -28.01 33.26 -0.92
N ASP A 577 -27.17 34.19 -0.46
CA ASP A 577 -25.71 34.15 -0.61
C ASP A 577 -25.02 33.11 0.30
N ASP A 578 -25.68 32.69 1.38
CA ASP A 578 -25.21 31.75 2.40
C ASP A 578 -25.41 30.28 2.02
N ILE A 579 -26.18 29.98 0.96
CA ILE A 579 -26.44 28.61 0.53
C ILE A 579 -25.14 27.95 0.04
N LYS A 580 -24.77 26.83 0.67
CA LYS A 580 -23.57 26.06 0.30
C LYS A 580 -23.82 25.24 -0.97
N LEU A 581 -22.93 25.40 -1.95
CA LEU A 581 -22.97 24.68 -3.22
C LEU A 581 -22.13 23.40 -3.17
N PRO A 582 -22.30 22.45 -4.12
CA PRO A 582 -21.43 21.28 -4.27
C PRO A 582 -19.93 21.60 -4.42
N THR A 583 -19.59 22.84 -4.78
CA THR A 583 -18.21 23.35 -4.82
C THR A 583 -17.58 23.52 -3.44
N GLY A 584 -18.37 23.42 -2.37
CA GLY A 584 -17.96 23.67 -0.99
C GLY A 584 -17.98 25.14 -0.57
N LEU A 585 -18.21 26.07 -1.51
CA LEU A 585 -18.36 27.51 -1.27
C LEU A 585 -19.83 27.89 -1.11
N THR A 586 -20.10 29.04 -0.49
CA THR A 586 -21.45 29.62 -0.51
C THR A 586 -21.77 30.22 -1.88
N ALA A 587 -23.06 30.37 -2.20
CA ALA A 587 -23.52 30.92 -3.48
C ALA A 587 -22.97 32.33 -3.74
N GLY A 588 -22.90 33.18 -2.70
CA GLY A 588 -22.30 34.52 -2.78
C GLY A 588 -20.81 34.47 -3.06
N GLN A 589 -20.06 33.63 -2.33
CA GLN A 589 -18.61 33.44 -2.54
C GLN A 589 -18.30 32.90 -3.95
N GLN A 590 -19.11 31.96 -4.44
CA GLN A 590 -18.97 31.42 -5.78
C GLN A 590 -19.23 32.49 -6.85
N ARG A 591 -20.30 33.27 -6.73
CA ARG A 591 -20.60 34.40 -7.62
C ARG A 591 -19.46 35.43 -7.64
N GLN A 592 -18.92 35.79 -6.48
CA GLN A 592 -17.80 36.72 -6.38
C GLN A 592 -16.55 36.19 -7.11
N LYS A 593 -16.24 34.90 -6.93
CA LYS A 593 -15.12 34.22 -7.58
C LYS A 593 -15.29 34.17 -9.10
N ASP A 594 -16.50 33.89 -9.58
CA ASP A 594 -16.81 33.87 -11.01
C ASP A 594 -16.73 35.27 -11.61
N GLN A 595 -17.20 36.30 -10.91
CA GLN A 595 -17.03 37.70 -11.33
C GLN A 595 -15.55 38.10 -11.45
N GLN A 596 -14.71 37.71 -10.48
CA GLN A 596 -13.26 37.94 -10.54
C GLN A 596 -12.62 37.24 -11.75
N ARG A 597 -13.07 36.04 -12.09
CA ARG A 597 -12.64 35.32 -13.30
C ARG A 597 -13.05 36.06 -14.57
N LEU A 598 -14.31 36.48 -14.69
CA LEU A 598 -14.80 37.20 -15.86
C LEU A 598 -14.07 38.54 -16.05
N ASN A 599 -13.88 39.30 -14.98
CA ASN A 599 -13.13 40.56 -15.02
C ASN A 599 -11.68 40.33 -15.48
N PHE A 600 -11.03 39.26 -15.00
CA PHE A 600 -9.67 38.92 -15.44
C PHE A 600 -9.61 38.61 -16.94
N ILE A 601 -10.58 37.87 -17.47
CA ILE A 601 -10.62 37.52 -18.90
C ILE A 601 -10.90 38.79 -19.75
N LYS A 602 -11.85 39.64 -19.32
CA LYS A 602 -12.16 40.91 -20.00
C LYS A 602 -10.97 41.85 -20.04
N ASN A 603 -10.21 41.94 -18.95
CA ASN A 603 -8.98 42.76 -18.87
C ASN A 603 -7.88 42.30 -19.85
N LEU A 604 -7.97 41.08 -20.41
CA LEU A 604 -7.06 40.59 -21.45
C LEU A 604 -7.55 40.95 -22.87
N GLY A 605 -8.53 41.85 -23.01
CA GLY A 605 -9.03 42.33 -24.29
C GLY A 605 -9.95 41.35 -25.01
N VAL A 606 -10.68 40.53 -24.26
CA VAL A 606 -11.60 39.51 -24.78
C VAL A 606 -13.04 39.85 -24.43
N ASN A 607 -13.95 39.69 -25.39
CA ASN A 607 -15.39 39.75 -25.13
C ASN A 607 -15.82 38.44 -24.47
N VAL A 608 -16.49 38.51 -23.31
CA VAL A 608 -16.99 37.35 -22.54
C VAL A 608 -18.47 37.51 -22.26
#